data_AF-A0A497QEC9-F1
#
_entry.id   AF-A0A497QEC9-F1
#
_cell.length_a   1.000
_cell.length_b   1.000
_cell.length_c   1.000
_cell.angle_alpha   90.00
_cell.angle_beta   90.00
_cell.angle_gamma   90.00
#
_symmetry.space_group_name_H-M   'P 1'
#
loop_
_entity.id
_entity.type
_entity.pdbx_description
1 polymer ?
#
loop_
_entity_poly.entity_id
_entity_poly.type
_entity_poly.pdbx_seq_one_letter_code
_entity_poly.pdbx_strand_id
1 'polypeptide(L)'
;MIVVLAGGVGAARFLEGLVRVVPPKDIFVVVNTGDDEEFFGLRVCPDFDIITYTLAGLVDPEKGWGIKGDTFNCLDMLSRYGYETWFLLGDRDLATHIHRTHLLKKGYTIFEIAEDIRKRLGIECQIAPMTNEFVKTKVITKEAGELDFQVYFVKRRTQDTVIEVKFQNIEKAKPAPGILDAIESADGIIISPSNPIVSIGPILAIRGIRDALQSTEAKIVAISPIVGGKTIKGPADRMLQSLGYDVSPVGVAELYKDFLDVMIIDTIDAECKKKIEALGIKAIITNTIMKSIEDKVNLAKAAVEAFKLI
;
A
#
# COMPACT_ATOMS: atom_id res chain seq x y z
N MET A 1 14.80 -6.02 12.84
CA MET A 1 13.63 -5.27 12.35
C MET A 1 13.27 -5.73 10.94
N ILE A 2 11.97 -5.85 10.63
CA ILE A 2 11.46 -6.12 9.29
C ILE A 2 10.84 -4.84 8.72
N VAL A 3 11.26 -4.44 7.52
CA VAL A 3 10.67 -3.33 6.78
C VAL A 3 9.58 -3.86 5.85
N VAL A 4 8.44 -3.19 5.78
CA VAL A 4 7.35 -3.54 4.86
C VAL A 4 6.99 -2.33 4.00
N LEU A 5 7.11 -2.45 2.67
CA LEU A 5 6.57 -1.46 1.75
C LEU A 5 5.09 -1.80 1.50
N ALA A 6 4.20 -0.85 1.77
CA ALA A 6 2.78 -1.11 1.92
C ALA A 6 1.88 -0.05 1.29
N GLY A 7 0.78 -0.51 0.68
CA GLY A 7 -0.33 0.34 0.26
C GLY A 7 -1.62 -0.46 0.05
N GLY A 8 -2.75 0.15 0.34
CA GLY A 8 -4.08 -0.41 0.19
C GLY A 8 -4.45 -1.55 1.15
N VAL A 9 -5.65 -2.09 0.90
CA VAL A 9 -6.27 -3.15 1.72
C VAL A 9 -5.47 -4.46 1.73
N GLY A 10 -4.79 -4.78 0.62
CA GLY A 10 -3.93 -5.98 0.53
C GLY A 10 -2.82 -5.97 1.58
N ALA A 11 -2.12 -4.83 1.70
CA ALA A 11 -1.10 -4.63 2.72
C ALA A 11 -1.68 -4.67 4.13
N ALA A 12 -2.79 -3.98 4.39
CA ALA A 12 -3.42 -3.95 5.70
C ALA A 12 -3.80 -5.38 6.19
N ARG A 13 -4.35 -6.22 5.30
CA ARG A 13 -4.66 -7.63 5.60
C ARG A 13 -3.41 -8.46 5.87
N PHE A 14 -2.33 -8.23 5.11
CA PHE A 14 -1.07 -8.92 5.32
C PHE A 14 -0.44 -8.54 6.66
N LEU A 15 -0.40 -7.24 6.97
CA LEU A 15 0.14 -6.72 8.22
C LEU A 15 -0.60 -7.25 9.44
N GLU A 16 -1.93 -7.44 9.35
CA GLU A 16 -2.70 -8.11 10.40
C GLU A 16 -2.18 -9.54 10.67
N GLY A 17 -1.75 -10.28 9.65
CA GLY A 17 -1.06 -11.56 9.84
C GLY A 17 0.34 -11.39 10.44
N LEU A 18 1.12 -10.44 9.92
CA LEU A 18 2.52 -10.24 10.26
C LEU A 18 2.73 -9.90 11.74
N VAL A 19 1.88 -9.04 12.32
CA VAL A 19 1.97 -8.66 13.75
C VAL A 19 1.72 -9.82 14.74
N ARG A 20 1.27 -10.98 14.24
CA ARG A 20 1.10 -12.22 15.02
C ARG A 20 2.27 -13.19 14.86
N VAL A 21 3.16 -12.92 13.92
CA VAL A 21 4.34 -13.74 13.61
C VAL A 21 5.63 -13.04 14.08
N VAL A 22 5.66 -11.72 13.98
CA VAL A 22 6.79 -10.86 14.34
C VAL A 22 6.31 -9.93 15.46
N PRO A 23 7.10 -9.70 16.52
CA PRO A 23 6.76 -8.72 17.53
C PRO A 23 6.46 -7.36 16.87
N PRO A 24 5.31 -6.73 17.14
CA PRO A 24 4.89 -5.52 16.44
C PRO A 24 5.94 -4.40 16.41
N LYS A 25 6.63 -4.18 17.53
CA LYS A 25 7.72 -3.20 17.68
C LYS A 25 8.91 -3.41 16.73
N ASP A 26 9.08 -4.61 16.19
CA ASP A 26 10.16 -4.97 15.27
C ASP A 26 9.74 -4.84 13.79
N ILE A 27 8.54 -4.29 13.53
CA ILE A 27 7.99 -4.04 12.19
C ILE A 27 8.00 -2.53 11.91
N PHE A 28 8.60 -2.16 10.78
CA PHE A 28 8.60 -0.81 10.24
C PHE A 28 7.82 -0.79 8.91
N VAL A 29 6.72 -0.06 8.84
CA VAL A 29 5.87 0.02 7.65
C VAL A 29 6.09 1.34 6.93
N VAL A 30 6.53 1.27 5.68
CA VAL A 30 6.61 2.42 4.76
C VAL A 30 5.32 2.44 3.93
N VAL A 31 4.49 3.45 4.15
CA VAL A 31 3.15 3.52 3.58
C VAL A 31 3.11 4.47 2.39
N ASN A 32 2.52 4.01 1.29
CA ASN A 32 2.18 4.84 0.13
C ASN A 32 1.36 6.08 0.55
N THR A 33 1.75 7.25 0.06
CA THR A 33 0.97 8.49 0.17
C THR A 33 0.56 9.06 -1.20
N GLY A 34 0.79 8.33 -2.29
CA GLY A 34 0.37 8.74 -3.63
C GLY A 34 -1.16 8.81 -3.79
N ASP A 35 -1.89 8.13 -2.91
CA ASP A 35 -3.36 8.11 -2.88
C ASP A 35 -3.97 9.21 -2.01
N ASP A 36 -3.12 9.99 -1.33
CA ASP A 36 -3.54 11.10 -0.49
C ASP A 36 -4.25 12.16 -1.33
N GLU A 37 -5.31 12.74 -0.77
CA GLU A 37 -6.15 13.72 -1.45
C GLU A 37 -6.73 14.74 -0.47
N GLU A 38 -7.23 15.85 -1.02
CA GLU A 38 -8.00 16.83 -0.27
C GLU A 38 -9.49 16.74 -0.61
N PHE A 39 -10.29 16.41 0.41
CA PHE A 39 -11.75 16.38 0.31
C PHE A 39 -12.36 17.36 1.31
N PHE A 40 -13.23 18.25 0.84
CA PHE A 40 -13.90 19.25 1.68
C PHE A 40 -12.93 20.11 2.52
N GLY A 41 -11.72 20.36 2.01
CA GLY A 41 -10.66 21.10 2.71
C GLY A 41 -9.93 20.30 3.80
N LEU A 42 -10.12 18.97 3.84
CA LEU A 42 -9.47 18.05 4.76
C LEU A 42 -8.48 17.15 4.03
N ARG A 43 -7.31 16.91 4.65
CA ARG A 43 -6.34 15.94 4.17
C ARG A 43 -6.78 14.51 4.51
N VAL A 44 -6.97 13.71 3.46
CA VAL A 44 -7.32 12.30 3.54
C VAL A 44 -6.13 11.46 3.08
N CYS A 45 -5.75 10.44 3.86
CA CYS A 45 -4.57 9.60 3.59
C CYS A 45 -4.99 8.12 3.59
N PRO A 46 -5.66 7.63 2.52
CA PRO A 46 -6.42 6.38 2.56
C PRO A 46 -5.58 5.15 2.95
N ASP A 47 -4.36 5.04 2.43
CA ASP A 47 -3.47 3.90 2.69
C ASP A 47 -2.94 3.90 4.12
N PHE A 48 -2.63 5.08 4.66
CA PHE A 48 -2.23 5.23 6.05
C PHE A 48 -3.40 4.92 6.99
N ASP A 49 -4.58 5.44 6.68
CA ASP A 49 -5.79 5.29 7.48
C ASP A 49 -6.24 3.82 7.51
N ILE A 50 -6.31 3.13 6.36
CA ILE A 50 -6.70 1.71 6.34
C ILE A 50 -5.72 0.81 7.11
N ILE A 51 -4.41 1.07 7.01
CA ILE A 51 -3.39 0.30 7.75
C ILE A 51 -3.53 0.53 9.25
N THR A 52 -3.61 1.79 9.69
CA THR A 52 -3.72 2.11 11.12
C THR A 52 -5.04 1.63 11.72
N TYR A 53 -6.17 1.80 11.02
CA TYR A 53 -7.46 1.28 11.49
C TYR A 53 -7.49 -0.24 11.56
N THR A 54 -6.86 -0.92 10.61
CA THR A 54 -6.77 -2.39 10.63
C THR A 54 -5.95 -2.88 11.82
N LEU A 55 -4.76 -2.30 12.03
CA LEU A 55 -3.88 -2.69 13.13
C LEU A 55 -4.45 -2.33 14.51
N ALA A 56 -5.24 -1.27 14.60
CA ALA A 56 -5.95 -0.87 15.82
C ALA A 56 -7.26 -1.66 16.07
N GLY A 57 -7.65 -2.56 15.15
CA GLY A 57 -8.91 -3.32 15.27
C GLY A 57 -10.17 -2.47 15.08
N LEU A 58 -10.05 -1.31 14.41
CA LEU A 58 -11.15 -0.37 14.16
C LEU A 58 -11.83 -0.59 12.81
N VAL A 59 -11.18 -1.27 11.87
CA VAL A 59 -11.71 -1.46 10.50
C VAL A 59 -13.06 -2.19 10.50
N ASP A 60 -13.96 -1.78 9.61
CA ASP A 60 -15.21 -2.50 9.35
C ASP A 60 -14.90 -3.83 8.61
N PRO A 61 -15.12 -5.00 9.24
CA PRO A 61 -14.77 -6.28 8.63
C PRO A 61 -15.68 -6.68 7.47
N GLU A 62 -16.90 -6.14 7.39
CA GLU A 62 -17.86 -6.47 6.33
C GLU A 62 -17.51 -5.72 5.05
N LYS A 63 -17.22 -4.42 5.17
CA LYS A 63 -16.77 -3.59 4.03
C LYS A 63 -15.32 -3.88 3.65
N GLY A 64 -14.50 -4.18 4.67
CA GLY A 64 -13.05 -4.30 4.55
C GLY A 64 -12.31 -2.97 4.40
N TRP A 65 -12.98 -1.86 4.70
CA TRP A 65 -12.46 -0.49 4.74
C TRP A 65 -13.36 0.40 5.61
N GLY A 66 -12.85 1.55 6.04
CA GLY A 66 -13.55 2.47 6.95
C GLY A 66 -13.65 1.94 8.38
N ILE A 67 -14.23 2.72 9.29
CA ILE A 67 -14.34 2.38 10.71
C ILE A 67 -15.63 1.59 10.99
N LYS A 68 -15.54 0.56 11.83
CA LYS A 68 -16.70 -0.25 12.26
C LYS A 68 -17.74 0.61 12.99
N GLY A 69 -18.98 0.52 12.54
CA GLY A 69 -20.11 1.25 13.13
C GLY A 69 -20.07 2.75 12.88
N ASP A 70 -19.34 3.18 11.85
CA ASP A 70 -19.33 4.57 11.41
C ASP A 70 -20.64 4.96 10.70
N THR A 71 -20.98 6.24 10.74
CA THR A 71 -22.17 6.84 10.12
C THR A 71 -21.75 7.85 9.06
N PHE A 72 -22.69 8.34 8.24
CA PHE A 72 -22.40 9.27 7.13
C PHE A 72 -23.24 10.55 7.22
N ASN A 73 -23.64 10.97 8.43
CA ASN A 73 -24.56 12.09 8.61
C ASN A 73 -23.94 13.41 8.09
N CYS A 74 -22.63 13.58 8.25
CA CYS A 74 -21.92 14.74 7.73
C CYS A 74 -21.98 14.79 6.19
N LEU A 75 -21.74 13.66 5.51
CA LEU A 75 -21.87 13.58 4.06
C LEU A 75 -23.31 13.83 3.60
N ASP A 76 -24.31 13.31 4.31
CA ASP A 76 -25.71 13.56 3.97
C ASP A 76 -26.02 15.06 4.00
N MET A 77 -25.47 15.79 4.98
CA MET A 77 -25.61 17.24 5.05
C MET A 77 -24.80 17.97 3.97
N LEU A 78 -23.57 17.54 3.68
CA LEU A 78 -22.76 18.11 2.60
C LEU A 78 -23.45 17.94 1.23
N SER A 79 -24.08 16.79 1.00
CA SER A 79 -24.89 16.55 -0.20
C SER A 79 -26.05 17.55 -0.31
N ARG A 80 -26.74 17.86 0.81
CA ARG A 80 -27.79 18.90 0.83
C ARG A 80 -27.27 20.30 0.51
N TYR A 81 -26.00 20.58 0.77
CA TYR A 81 -25.35 21.84 0.36
C TYR A 81 -24.85 21.82 -1.10
N GLY A 82 -25.06 20.73 -1.84
CA GLY A 82 -24.70 20.61 -3.25
C GLY A 82 -23.30 20.06 -3.52
N TYR A 83 -22.61 19.53 -2.50
CA TYR A 83 -21.33 18.87 -2.69
C TYR A 83 -21.48 17.47 -3.27
N GLU A 84 -20.55 17.07 -4.12
CA GLU A 84 -20.45 15.67 -4.54
C GLU A 84 -19.88 14.80 -3.42
N THR A 85 -20.59 13.74 -3.03
CA THR A 85 -20.21 12.85 -1.92
C THR A 85 -19.91 11.42 -2.38
N TRP A 86 -19.33 11.27 -3.57
CA TRP A 86 -18.96 9.96 -4.13
C TRP A 86 -17.81 9.28 -3.37
N PHE A 87 -17.00 10.04 -2.63
CA PHE A 87 -15.99 9.51 -1.72
C PHE A 87 -16.58 9.44 -0.31
N LEU A 88 -16.73 8.21 0.21
CA LEU A 88 -17.44 7.97 1.47
C LEU A 88 -16.50 8.16 2.67
N LEU A 89 -16.55 9.35 3.27
CA LEU A 89 -15.94 9.69 4.56
C LEU A 89 -16.96 9.56 5.69
N GLY A 90 -16.76 8.59 6.59
CA GLY A 90 -17.64 8.42 7.74
C GLY A 90 -17.42 9.50 8.82
N ASP A 91 -18.35 9.65 9.75
CA ASP A 91 -18.33 10.68 10.80
C ASP A 91 -17.14 10.50 11.77
N ARG A 92 -16.77 9.25 12.10
CA ARG A 92 -15.57 8.92 12.87
C ARG A 92 -14.30 9.08 12.04
N ASP A 93 -14.34 8.69 10.77
CA ASP A 93 -13.21 8.86 9.85
C ASP A 93 -12.86 10.35 9.64
N LEU A 94 -13.88 11.20 9.51
CA LEU A 94 -13.75 12.66 9.47
C LEU A 94 -13.02 13.21 10.70
N ALA A 95 -13.16 12.61 11.88
CA ALA A 95 -12.41 13.04 13.06
C ALA A 95 -10.89 12.89 12.86
N THR A 96 -10.45 11.79 12.23
CA THR A 96 -9.04 11.59 11.87
C THR A 96 -8.58 12.66 10.88
N HIS A 97 -9.37 12.96 9.86
CA HIS A 97 -9.01 13.94 8.84
C HIS A 97 -9.00 15.37 9.38
N ILE A 98 -9.93 15.73 10.28
CA ILE A 98 -9.94 17.01 10.99
C ILE A 98 -8.69 17.14 11.86
N HIS A 99 -8.35 16.11 12.64
CA HIS A 99 -7.16 16.09 13.48
C HIS A 99 -5.88 16.27 12.67
N ARG A 100 -5.71 15.48 11.60
CA ARG A 100 -4.58 15.59 10.67
C ARG A 100 -4.47 16.97 10.06
N THR A 101 -5.57 17.49 9.53
CA THR A 101 -5.59 18.80 8.85
C THR A 101 -5.29 19.94 9.83
N HIS A 102 -5.78 19.83 11.06
CA HIS A 102 -5.49 20.79 12.12
C HIS A 102 -4.00 20.83 12.48
N LEU A 103 -3.36 19.66 12.60
CA LEU A 103 -1.93 19.58 12.86
C LEU A 103 -1.08 20.06 11.67
N LEU A 104 -1.48 19.74 10.42
CA LEU A 104 -0.83 20.29 9.23
C LEU A 104 -0.85 21.82 9.23
N LYS A 105 -2.00 22.43 9.57
CA LYS A 105 -2.13 23.90 9.67
C LYS A 105 -1.27 24.51 10.79
N LYS A 106 -0.86 23.71 11.78
CA LYS A 106 0.08 24.11 12.82
C LYS A 106 1.56 23.91 12.44
N GLY A 107 1.83 23.41 11.24
CA GLY A 107 3.19 23.22 10.73
C GLY A 107 3.81 21.85 11.05
N TYR A 108 3.03 20.91 11.60
CA TYR A 108 3.50 19.53 11.75
C TYR A 108 3.59 18.86 10.38
N THR A 109 4.58 17.98 10.22
CA THR A 109 4.77 17.14 9.03
C THR A 109 3.82 15.94 9.02
N ILE A 110 3.57 15.33 7.86
CA ILE A 110 2.75 14.11 7.77
C ILE A 110 3.37 12.98 8.61
N PHE A 111 4.69 12.87 8.65
CA PHE A 111 5.40 11.90 9.50
C PHE A 111 5.11 12.09 10.99
N GLU A 112 5.17 13.32 11.51
CA GLU A 112 4.87 13.58 12.93
C GLU A 112 3.40 13.31 13.26
N ILE A 113 2.50 13.61 12.33
CA ILE A 113 1.06 13.35 12.48
C ILE A 113 0.76 11.85 12.44
N ALA A 114 1.41 11.12 11.53
CA ALA A 114 1.36 9.67 11.45
C ALA A 114 1.78 9.04 12.78
N GLU A 115 2.88 9.52 13.36
CA GLU A 115 3.39 9.06 14.64
C GLU A 115 2.43 9.37 15.82
N ASP A 116 1.80 10.55 15.82
CA ASP A 116 0.79 10.92 16.83
C ASP A 116 -0.46 10.02 16.72
N ILE A 117 -1.02 9.83 15.52
CA ILE A 117 -2.18 8.96 15.30
C ILE A 117 -1.86 7.52 15.72
N ARG A 118 -0.72 6.98 15.28
CA ARG A 118 -0.26 5.63 15.62
C ARG A 118 -0.20 5.41 17.12
N LYS A 119 0.39 6.35 17.87
CA LYS A 119 0.46 6.30 19.34
C LYS A 119 -0.91 6.36 19.99
N ARG A 120 -1.79 7.25 19.53
CA ARG A 120 -3.16 7.39 20.08
C ARG A 120 -4.01 6.15 19.87
N LEU A 121 -3.78 5.44 18.78
CA LEU A 121 -4.44 4.18 18.46
C LEU A 121 -3.78 2.96 19.13
N GLY A 122 -2.71 3.15 19.91
CA GLY A 122 -2.03 2.06 20.62
C GLY A 122 -1.30 1.08 19.70
N ILE A 123 -0.91 1.51 18.51
CA ILE A 123 -0.20 0.66 17.53
C ILE A 123 1.28 0.62 17.90
N GLU A 124 1.83 -0.58 18.06
CA GLU A 124 3.25 -0.78 18.42
C GLU A 124 4.20 -0.78 17.22
N CYS A 125 3.74 -1.20 16.04
CA CYS A 125 4.51 -1.08 14.79
C CYS A 125 4.93 0.36 14.57
N GLN A 126 6.11 0.57 13.97
CA GLN A 126 6.48 1.86 13.41
C GLN A 126 5.80 2.00 12.04
N ILE A 127 5.17 3.15 11.77
CA ILE A 127 4.45 3.38 10.53
C ILE A 127 4.81 4.78 10.05
N ALA A 128 5.44 4.87 8.89
CA ALA A 128 5.88 6.11 8.29
C ALA A 128 5.20 6.29 6.92
N PRO A 129 4.74 7.51 6.57
CA PRO A 129 4.45 7.83 5.17
C PRO A 129 5.73 7.71 4.34
N MET A 130 5.65 7.37 3.05
CA MET A 130 6.84 7.29 2.18
C MET A 130 7.60 8.62 2.08
N THR A 131 6.90 9.74 2.30
CA THR A 131 7.42 11.10 2.18
C THR A 131 6.56 12.09 2.98
N ASN A 132 7.12 13.25 3.32
CA ASN A 132 6.35 14.38 3.88
C ASN A 132 5.77 15.27 2.78
N GLU A 133 6.30 15.21 1.57
CA GLU A 133 5.82 15.99 0.44
C GLU A 133 4.47 15.46 -0.06
N PHE A 134 3.61 16.37 -0.52
CA PHE A 134 2.32 15.97 -1.08
C PHE A 134 2.49 15.47 -2.53
N VAL A 135 2.72 14.17 -2.65
CA VAL A 135 2.81 13.44 -3.92
C VAL A 135 1.45 12.88 -4.27
N LYS A 136 1.00 13.07 -5.52
CA LYS A 136 -0.29 12.57 -5.99
C LYS A 136 -0.13 11.65 -7.18
N THR A 137 -0.76 10.49 -7.13
CA THR A 137 -0.92 9.61 -8.28
C THR A 137 -1.95 10.21 -9.24
N LYS A 138 -1.50 10.45 -10.47
CA LYS A 138 -2.33 10.87 -11.60
C LYS A 138 -2.37 9.72 -12.60
N VAL A 139 -3.55 9.40 -13.08
CA VAL A 139 -3.72 8.41 -14.15
C VAL A 139 -4.14 9.13 -15.43
N ILE A 140 -3.46 8.85 -16.52
CA ILE A 140 -3.86 9.30 -17.84
C ILE A 140 -4.68 8.18 -18.45
N THR A 141 -5.91 8.49 -18.87
CA THR A 141 -6.82 7.52 -19.45
C THR A 141 -7.19 7.88 -20.88
N LYS A 142 -7.54 6.86 -21.66
CA LYS A 142 -7.96 7.03 -23.05
C LYS A 142 -9.28 7.79 -23.15
N GLU A 143 -10.19 7.59 -22.20
CA GLU A 143 -11.56 8.09 -22.25
C GLU A 143 -11.73 9.48 -21.63
N ALA A 144 -10.93 9.83 -20.62
CA ALA A 144 -11.13 11.05 -19.82
C ALA A 144 -9.88 11.93 -19.69
N GLY A 145 -8.74 11.52 -20.24
CA GLY A 145 -7.47 12.24 -20.09
C GLY A 145 -6.89 12.08 -18.68
N GLU A 146 -6.30 13.14 -18.13
CA GLU A 146 -5.70 13.10 -16.79
C GLU A 146 -6.77 13.13 -15.69
N LEU A 147 -6.66 12.19 -14.74
CA LEU A 147 -7.52 12.09 -13.57
C LEU A 147 -6.70 11.97 -12.28
N ASP A 148 -7.22 12.55 -11.20
CA ASP A 148 -6.81 12.17 -9.84
C ASP A 148 -7.13 10.69 -9.58
N PHE A 149 -6.23 10.00 -8.88
CA PHE A 149 -6.37 8.57 -8.66
C PHE A 149 -7.71 8.20 -8.00
N GLN A 150 -8.17 8.95 -6.98
CA GLN A 150 -9.45 8.66 -6.31
C GLN A 150 -10.67 8.85 -7.23
N VAL A 151 -10.60 9.78 -8.19
CA VAL A 151 -11.65 9.95 -9.20
C VAL A 151 -11.70 8.73 -10.11
N TYR A 152 -10.55 8.27 -10.61
CA TYR A 152 -10.47 7.04 -11.39
C TYR A 152 -10.93 5.81 -10.58
N PHE A 153 -10.41 5.66 -9.37
CA PHE A 153 -10.57 4.46 -8.55
C PHE A 153 -11.99 4.32 -8.00
N VAL A 154 -12.52 5.37 -7.37
CA VAL A 154 -13.82 5.34 -6.68
C VAL A 154 -14.93 5.87 -7.59
N LYS A 155 -14.84 7.12 -8.06
CA LYS A 155 -15.94 7.77 -8.81
C LYS A 155 -16.23 7.05 -10.12
N ARG A 156 -15.17 6.73 -10.88
CA ARG A 156 -15.26 6.08 -12.19
C ARG A 156 -15.12 4.56 -12.12
N ARG A 157 -15.00 4.01 -10.91
CA ARG A 157 -14.94 2.57 -10.63
C ARG A 157 -13.92 1.85 -11.51
N THR A 158 -12.78 2.48 -11.77
CA THR A 158 -11.65 1.92 -12.55
C THR A 158 -12.03 1.47 -13.97
N GLN A 159 -13.09 2.03 -14.56
CA GLN A 159 -13.60 1.59 -15.87
C GLN A 159 -12.76 2.09 -17.05
N ASP A 160 -12.08 3.23 -16.86
CA ASP A 160 -11.25 3.83 -17.88
C ASP A 160 -9.98 3.03 -18.17
N THR A 161 -9.55 3.04 -19.43
CA THR A 161 -8.31 2.40 -19.86
C THR A 161 -7.15 3.33 -19.52
N VAL A 162 -6.30 2.90 -18.58
CA VAL A 162 -5.10 3.65 -18.18
C VAL A 162 -4.02 3.47 -19.25
N ILE A 163 -3.47 4.59 -19.74
CA ILE A 163 -2.40 4.60 -20.73
C ILE A 163 -1.07 5.06 -20.15
N GLU A 164 -1.10 5.79 -19.02
CA GLU A 164 0.09 6.26 -18.32
C GLU A 164 -0.25 6.53 -16.85
N VAL A 165 0.73 6.37 -15.96
CA VAL A 165 0.64 6.78 -14.54
C VAL A 165 1.77 7.76 -14.24
N LYS A 166 1.44 8.86 -13.57
CA LYS A 166 2.39 9.90 -13.16
C LYS A 166 2.29 10.14 -11.66
N PHE A 167 3.41 10.50 -11.04
CA PHE A 167 3.46 10.93 -9.65
C PHE A 167 3.75 12.43 -9.61
N GLN A 168 2.71 13.22 -9.42
CA GLN A 168 2.83 14.67 -9.32
C GLN A 168 3.66 15.03 -8.08
N ASN A 169 4.59 15.99 -8.23
CA ASN A 169 5.53 16.45 -7.19
C ASN A 169 6.60 15.46 -6.73
N ILE A 170 6.72 14.29 -7.36
CA ILE A 170 7.69 13.27 -6.93
C ILE A 170 9.15 13.76 -6.94
N GLU A 171 9.51 14.64 -7.88
CA GLU A 171 10.87 15.22 -8.00
C GLU A 171 11.30 16.04 -6.78
N LYS A 172 10.35 16.56 -6.00
CA LYS A 172 10.62 17.31 -4.77
C LYS A 172 10.61 16.40 -3.54
N ALA A 173 10.06 15.21 -3.66
CA ALA A 173 9.79 14.33 -2.56
C ALA A 173 11.08 13.65 -2.08
N LYS A 174 11.23 13.60 -0.76
CA LYS A 174 12.31 12.86 -0.09
C LYS A 174 11.72 11.77 0.78
N PRO A 175 12.47 10.68 1.03
CA PRO A 175 12.07 9.70 2.03
C PRO A 175 11.75 10.39 3.35
N ALA A 176 10.65 10.00 3.99
CA ALA A 176 10.38 10.44 5.35
C ALA A 176 11.47 9.97 6.33
N PRO A 177 11.62 10.65 7.49
CA PRO A 177 12.67 10.33 8.45
C PRO A 177 12.76 8.84 8.81
N GLY A 178 13.99 8.31 8.84
CA GLY A 178 14.29 6.93 9.24
C GLY A 178 14.06 5.86 8.19
N ILE A 179 13.44 6.15 7.03
CA ILE A 179 13.17 5.12 6.02
C ILE A 179 14.45 4.51 5.43
N LEU A 180 15.41 5.35 5.02
CA LEU A 180 16.65 4.86 4.41
C LEU A 180 17.47 4.05 5.42
N ASP A 181 17.66 4.57 6.64
CA ASP A 181 18.33 3.87 7.73
C ASP A 181 17.64 2.52 8.05
N ALA A 182 16.30 2.48 8.00
CA ALA A 182 15.54 1.27 8.23
C ALA A 182 15.75 0.23 7.12
N ILE A 183 15.83 0.65 5.85
CA ILE A 183 16.14 -0.25 4.71
C ILE A 183 17.56 -0.80 4.82
N GLU A 184 18.53 0.04 5.18
CA GLU A 184 19.94 -0.34 5.31
C GLU A 184 20.17 -1.32 6.48
N SER A 185 19.47 -1.12 7.60
CA SER A 185 19.61 -1.93 8.82
C SER A 185 18.56 -3.04 8.97
N ALA A 186 17.75 -3.29 7.94
CA ALA A 186 16.71 -4.32 8.00
C ALA A 186 17.31 -5.72 8.14
N ASP A 187 16.68 -6.58 8.94
CA ASP A 187 16.94 -8.03 8.90
C ASP A 187 16.30 -8.68 7.66
N GLY A 188 15.30 -8.00 7.08
CA GLY A 188 14.58 -8.42 5.89
C GLY A 188 13.53 -7.40 5.48
N ILE A 189 13.21 -7.36 4.19
CA ILE A 189 12.29 -6.40 3.58
C ILE A 189 11.16 -7.16 2.88
N ILE A 190 9.92 -6.77 3.15
CA ILE A 190 8.73 -7.35 2.51
C ILE A 190 8.06 -6.30 1.62
N ILE A 191 7.84 -6.66 0.35
CA ILE A 191 6.93 -5.94 -0.54
C ILE A 191 5.56 -6.60 -0.41
N SER A 192 4.58 -5.90 0.18
CA SER A 192 3.25 -6.45 0.44
C SER A 192 2.50 -6.79 -0.86
N PRO A 193 1.44 -7.63 -0.81
CA PRO A 193 0.62 -7.96 -1.99
C PRO A 193 -0.29 -6.78 -2.37
N SER A 194 0.33 -5.71 -2.83
CA SER A 194 -0.25 -4.43 -3.20
C SER A 194 -0.08 -4.16 -4.69
N ASN A 195 -0.81 -3.18 -5.23
CA ASN A 195 -0.69 -2.85 -6.64
C ASN A 195 0.75 -2.37 -6.96
N PRO A 196 1.47 -3.02 -7.90
CA PRO A 196 2.86 -2.68 -8.16
C PRO A 196 3.03 -1.29 -8.79
N ILE A 197 1.99 -0.77 -9.46
CA ILE A 197 2.04 0.50 -10.18
C ILE A 197 1.67 1.68 -9.28
N VAL A 198 0.56 1.58 -8.53
CA VAL A 198 0.00 2.74 -7.78
C VAL A 198 0.09 2.62 -6.26
N SER A 199 0.50 1.47 -5.72
CA SER A 199 0.74 1.33 -4.28
C SER A 199 2.23 1.22 -3.96
N ILE A 200 2.95 0.31 -4.63
CA ILE A 200 4.40 0.17 -4.44
C ILE A 200 5.19 1.16 -5.33
N GLY A 201 4.73 1.36 -6.56
CA GLY A 201 5.36 2.28 -7.52
C GLY A 201 5.64 3.69 -6.98
N PRO A 202 4.70 4.38 -6.31
CA PRO A 202 4.97 5.70 -5.73
C PRO A 202 6.10 5.67 -4.69
N ILE A 203 6.17 4.63 -3.86
CA ILE A 203 7.21 4.46 -2.85
C ILE A 203 8.58 4.31 -3.53
N LEU A 204 8.66 3.45 -4.56
CA LEU A 204 9.89 3.22 -5.32
C LEU A 204 10.33 4.46 -6.13
N ALA A 205 9.39 5.32 -6.51
CA ALA A 205 9.66 6.54 -7.26
C ALA A 205 10.26 7.66 -6.39
N ILE A 206 10.21 7.54 -5.06
CA ILE A 206 10.90 8.47 -4.17
C ILE A 206 12.41 8.29 -4.31
N ARG A 207 13.11 9.39 -4.59
CA ARG A 207 14.55 9.40 -4.81
C ARG A 207 15.30 8.75 -3.64
N GLY A 208 16.14 7.76 -3.96
CA GLY A 208 16.98 7.03 -3.02
C GLY A 208 16.34 5.76 -2.44
N ILE A 209 15.02 5.56 -2.53
CA ILE A 209 14.39 4.33 -2.04
C ILE A 209 14.84 3.12 -2.85
N ARG A 210 14.71 3.18 -4.18
CA ARG A 210 15.10 2.05 -5.05
C ARG A 210 16.60 1.76 -4.97
N ASP A 211 17.44 2.80 -4.90
CA ASP A 211 18.89 2.66 -4.75
C ASP A 211 19.25 1.98 -3.42
N ALA A 212 18.55 2.32 -2.32
CA ALA A 212 18.74 1.68 -1.02
C ALA A 212 18.31 0.20 -1.04
N LEU A 213 17.21 -0.14 -1.73
CA LEU A 213 16.79 -1.54 -1.91
C LEU A 213 17.79 -2.34 -2.76
N GLN A 214 18.45 -1.72 -3.74
CA GLN A 214 19.49 -2.38 -4.54
C GLN A 214 20.81 -2.58 -3.77
N SER A 215 21.08 -1.71 -2.79
CA SER A 215 22.36 -1.67 -2.08
C SER A 215 22.34 -2.34 -0.70
N THR A 216 21.16 -2.65 -0.18
CA THR A 216 21.01 -3.30 1.14
C THR A 216 21.44 -4.76 1.07
N GLU A 217 22.01 -5.25 2.16
CA GLU A 217 22.33 -6.68 2.35
C GLU A 217 21.09 -7.48 2.81
N ALA A 218 20.01 -6.78 3.20
CA ALA A 218 18.78 -7.39 3.65
C ALA A 218 18.07 -8.13 2.50
N LYS A 219 17.55 -9.33 2.79
CA LYS A 219 16.78 -10.09 1.80
C LYS A 219 15.44 -9.44 1.52
N ILE A 220 15.10 -9.29 0.25
CA ILE A 220 13.87 -8.66 -0.22
C ILE A 220 12.91 -9.73 -0.75
N VAL A 221 11.74 -9.82 -0.11
CA VAL A 221 10.69 -10.79 -0.41
C VAL A 221 9.44 -10.04 -0.87
N ALA A 222 8.96 -10.31 -2.07
CA ALA A 222 7.70 -9.78 -2.57
C ALA A 222 6.62 -10.86 -2.54
N ILE A 223 5.38 -10.45 -2.31
CA ILE A 223 4.21 -11.31 -2.42
C ILE A 223 3.42 -10.83 -3.64
N SER A 224 3.18 -11.72 -4.60
CA SER A 224 2.41 -11.37 -5.79
C SER A 224 1.00 -10.90 -5.42
N PRO A 225 0.54 -9.74 -5.92
CA PRO A 225 -0.86 -9.32 -5.83
C PRO A 225 -1.75 -9.99 -6.89
N ILE A 226 -1.14 -10.68 -7.87
CA ILE A 226 -1.84 -11.37 -8.96
C ILE A 226 -1.93 -12.86 -8.65
N VAL A 227 -3.13 -13.41 -8.78
CA VAL A 227 -3.45 -14.82 -8.57
C VAL A 227 -4.27 -15.32 -9.76
N GLY A 228 -3.75 -16.29 -10.52
CA GLY A 228 -4.44 -16.87 -11.69
C GLY A 228 -4.76 -15.83 -12.77
N GLY A 229 -3.86 -14.87 -12.97
CA GLY A 229 -4.02 -13.79 -13.95
C GLY A 229 -4.99 -12.67 -13.57
N LYS A 230 -5.39 -12.57 -12.30
CA LYS A 230 -6.29 -11.50 -11.80
C LYS A 230 -5.84 -10.98 -10.45
N THR A 231 -6.27 -9.77 -10.09
CA THR A 231 -6.14 -9.28 -8.70
C THR A 231 -7.37 -9.67 -7.88
N ILE A 232 -7.21 -9.88 -6.57
CA ILE A 232 -8.34 -10.16 -5.67
C ILE A 232 -9.19 -8.90 -5.47
N LYS A 233 -8.54 -7.75 -5.28
CA LYS A 233 -9.18 -6.44 -5.13
C LYS A 233 -8.35 -5.36 -5.83
N GLY A 234 -9.03 -4.32 -6.30
CA GLY A 234 -8.41 -3.17 -6.95
C GLY A 234 -8.19 -3.36 -8.46
N PRO A 235 -7.38 -2.49 -9.10
CA PRO A 235 -7.25 -2.46 -10.56
C PRO A 235 -5.91 -2.99 -11.07
N ALA A 236 -5.13 -3.70 -10.24
CA ALA A 236 -3.74 -4.06 -10.58
C ALA A 236 -3.64 -4.86 -11.89
N ASP A 237 -4.51 -5.85 -12.07
CA ASP A 237 -4.59 -6.66 -13.29
C ASP A 237 -4.88 -5.83 -14.55
N ARG A 238 -5.89 -4.96 -14.48
CA ARG A 238 -6.26 -4.07 -15.59
C ARG A 238 -5.20 -3.02 -15.89
N MET A 239 -4.55 -2.49 -14.86
CA MET A 239 -3.45 -1.54 -15.03
C MET A 239 -2.24 -2.21 -15.68
N LEU A 240 -1.84 -3.40 -15.20
CA LEU A 240 -0.77 -4.16 -15.82
C LEU A 240 -1.08 -4.43 -17.30
N GLN A 241 -2.29 -4.91 -17.60
CA GLN A 241 -2.72 -5.19 -18.97
C GLN A 241 -2.66 -3.95 -19.87
N SER A 242 -3.26 -2.85 -19.42
CA SER A 242 -3.39 -1.62 -20.23
C SER A 242 -2.07 -0.88 -20.42
N LEU A 243 -1.13 -1.01 -19.47
CA LEU A 243 0.22 -0.48 -19.55
C LEU A 243 1.22 -1.42 -20.26
N GLY A 244 0.75 -2.58 -20.74
CA GLY A 244 1.56 -3.52 -21.55
C GLY A 244 2.45 -4.46 -20.74
N TYR A 245 2.21 -4.61 -19.43
CA TYR A 245 2.87 -5.60 -18.59
C TYR A 245 2.14 -6.95 -18.63
N ASP A 246 2.87 -8.03 -18.35
CA ASP A 246 2.26 -9.35 -18.17
C ASP A 246 1.40 -9.37 -16.90
N VAL A 247 0.14 -9.83 -17.02
CA VAL A 247 -0.79 -9.94 -15.90
C VAL A 247 -0.56 -11.26 -15.20
N SER A 248 0.59 -11.38 -14.56
CA SER A 248 1.02 -12.60 -13.87
C SER A 248 2.00 -12.27 -12.74
N PRO A 249 2.27 -13.23 -11.84
CA PRO A 249 3.38 -13.08 -10.90
C PRO A 249 4.74 -12.89 -11.58
N VAL A 250 4.91 -13.37 -12.82
CA VAL A 250 6.14 -13.16 -13.61
C VAL A 250 6.28 -11.68 -13.98
N GLY A 251 5.21 -11.06 -14.48
CA GLY A 251 5.22 -9.63 -14.83
C GLY A 251 5.52 -8.74 -13.62
N VAL A 252 5.00 -9.09 -12.44
CA VAL A 252 5.33 -8.40 -11.19
C VAL A 252 6.80 -8.61 -10.80
N ALA A 253 7.32 -9.83 -10.96
CA ALA A 253 8.73 -10.11 -10.69
C ALA A 253 9.67 -9.34 -11.63
N GLU A 254 9.30 -9.16 -12.89
CA GLU A 254 10.05 -8.34 -13.85
C GLU A 254 10.15 -6.87 -13.44
N LEU A 255 9.09 -6.30 -12.83
CA LEU A 255 9.08 -4.92 -12.34
C LEU A 255 10.08 -4.69 -11.19
N TYR A 256 10.35 -5.73 -10.40
CA TYR A 256 11.22 -5.66 -9.21
C TYR A 256 12.57 -6.36 -9.38
N LYS A 257 12.87 -6.89 -10.58
CA LYS A 257 13.99 -7.80 -10.84
C LYS A 257 15.38 -7.28 -10.49
N ASP A 258 15.51 -5.97 -10.35
CA ASP A 258 16.76 -5.30 -10.06
C ASP A 258 17.13 -5.28 -8.57
N PHE A 259 16.18 -5.59 -7.68
CA PHE A 259 16.43 -5.66 -6.24
C PHE A 259 15.76 -6.87 -5.55
N LEU A 260 14.85 -7.59 -6.22
CA LEU A 260 14.07 -8.65 -5.59
C LEU A 260 14.84 -9.98 -5.48
N ASP A 261 14.93 -10.56 -4.28
CA ASP A 261 15.51 -11.89 -4.09
C ASP A 261 14.47 -13.03 -4.20
N VAL A 262 13.27 -12.83 -3.63
CA VAL A 262 12.20 -13.86 -3.58
C VAL A 262 10.87 -13.31 -4.03
N MET A 263 10.18 -14.05 -4.88
CA MET A 263 8.76 -13.88 -5.15
C MET A 263 7.95 -15.02 -4.51
N ILE A 264 6.97 -14.66 -3.68
CA ILE A 264 5.94 -15.57 -3.19
C ILE A 264 4.74 -15.51 -4.13
N ILE A 265 4.33 -16.66 -4.64
CA ILE A 265 3.22 -16.80 -5.59
C ILE A 265 2.17 -17.79 -5.06
N ASP A 266 0.95 -17.66 -5.57
CA ASP A 266 -0.13 -18.56 -5.19
C ASP A 266 0.09 -19.98 -5.74
N THR A 267 -0.52 -20.97 -5.10
CA THR A 267 -0.56 -22.35 -5.61
C THR A 267 -1.17 -22.45 -7.00
N ILE A 268 -2.12 -21.56 -7.33
CA ILE A 268 -2.73 -21.47 -8.66
C ILE A 268 -1.68 -21.11 -9.74
N ASP A 269 -0.65 -20.34 -9.39
CA ASP A 269 0.37 -19.86 -10.32
C ASP A 269 1.66 -20.70 -10.28
N ALA A 270 1.60 -21.94 -9.79
CA ALA A 270 2.78 -22.80 -9.62
C ALA A 270 3.63 -22.96 -10.90
N GLU A 271 3.00 -22.89 -12.08
CA GLU A 271 3.70 -22.94 -13.37
C GLU A 271 4.59 -21.72 -13.65
N CYS A 272 4.32 -20.57 -13.02
CA CYS A 272 5.13 -19.35 -13.15
C CYS A 272 6.50 -19.48 -12.48
N LYS A 273 6.67 -20.44 -11.55
CA LYS A 273 7.90 -20.62 -10.77
C LYS A 273 9.17 -20.65 -11.63
N LYS A 274 9.19 -21.50 -12.66
CA LYS A 274 10.38 -21.64 -13.54
C LYS A 274 10.73 -20.35 -14.29
N LYS A 275 9.72 -19.57 -14.69
CA LYS A 275 9.92 -18.30 -15.39
C LYS A 275 10.48 -17.24 -14.45
N ILE A 276 10.00 -17.19 -13.21
CA ILE A 276 10.52 -16.28 -12.18
C ILE A 276 11.97 -16.65 -11.82
N GLU A 277 12.27 -17.94 -11.64
CA GLU A 277 13.63 -18.41 -11.36
C GLU A 277 14.60 -18.12 -12.50
N ALA A 278 14.13 -18.08 -13.76
CA ALA A 278 14.93 -17.65 -14.90
C ALA A 278 15.29 -16.15 -14.89
N LEU A 279 14.59 -15.33 -14.10
CA LEU A 279 14.94 -13.92 -13.85
C LEU A 279 16.04 -13.77 -12.78
N GLY A 280 16.51 -14.87 -12.18
CA GLY A 280 17.43 -14.85 -11.03
C GLY A 280 16.73 -14.68 -9.67
N ILE A 281 15.39 -14.76 -9.64
CA ILE A 281 14.57 -14.54 -8.45
C ILE A 281 14.06 -15.89 -7.94
N LYS A 282 14.26 -16.20 -6.67
CA LYS A 282 13.73 -17.44 -6.09
C LYS A 282 12.20 -17.36 -6.02
N ALA A 283 11.51 -18.47 -6.32
CA ALA A 283 10.06 -18.52 -6.22
C ALA A 283 9.57 -19.53 -5.17
N ILE A 284 8.74 -19.04 -4.25
CA ILE A 284 8.08 -19.83 -3.20
C ILE A 284 6.58 -19.89 -3.53
N ILE A 285 6.01 -21.08 -3.45
CA ILE A 285 4.60 -21.32 -3.75
C ILE A 285 3.87 -21.57 -2.42
N THR A 286 2.81 -20.83 -2.14
CA THR A 286 1.94 -21.02 -0.97
C THR A 286 0.53 -20.47 -1.23
N ASN A 287 -0.40 -20.60 -0.29
CA ASN A 287 -1.68 -19.89 -0.37
C ASN A 287 -1.47 -18.39 -0.08
N THR A 288 -1.72 -17.54 -1.06
CA THR A 288 -1.63 -16.07 -0.92
C THR A 288 -2.99 -15.42 -0.68
N ILE A 289 -4.10 -16.18 -0.80
CA ILE A 289 -5.45 -15.68 -0.61
C ILE A 289 -5.80 -15.62 0.88
N MET A 290 -5.76 -14.41 1.43
CA MET A 290 -6.02 -14.11 2.85
C MET A 290 -7.52 -14.04 3.19
N LYS A 291 -8.26 -15.15 3.26
CA LYS A 291 -9.69 -15.16 3.62
C LYS A 291 -9.92 -15.07 5.13
N SER A 292 -9.13 -15.79 5.91
CA SER A 292 -9.21 -15.89 7.36
C SER A 292 -7.99 -15.24 8.04
N ILE A 293 -8.00 -15.18 9.37
CA ILE A 293 -6.79 -14.78 10.12
C ILE A 293 -5.68 -15.82 10.01
N GLU A 294 -6.04 -17.10 9.93
CA GLU A 294 -5.09 -18.19 9.77
C GLU A 294 -4.34 -18.08 8.43
N ASP A 295 -5.05 -17.77 7.34
CA ASP A 295 -4.42 -17.52 6.04
C ASP A 295 -3.41 -16.37 6.09
N LYS A 296 -3.78 -15.26 6.75
CA LYS A 296 -2.89 -14.10 6.92
C LYS A 296 -1.63 -14.47 7.69
N VAL A 297 -1.78 -15.23 8.78
CA VAL A 297 -0.66 -15.70 9.61
C VAL A 297 0.24 -16.66 8.82
N ASN A 298 -0.34 -17.59 8.06
CA ASN A 298 0.42 -18.57 7.28
C ASN A 298 1.21 -17.90 6.15
N LEU A 299 0.60 -16.93 5.46
CA LEU A 299 1.31 -16.13 4.44
C LEU A 299 2.45 -15.31 5.07
N ALA A 300 2.21 -14.68 6.23
CA ALA A 300 3.26 -13.94 6.95
C ALA A 300 4.41 -14.83 7.40
N LYS A 301 4.13 -16.05 7.90
CA LYS A 301 5.17 -17.04 8.23
C LYS A 301 6.00 -17.39 7.00
N ALA A 302 5.36 -17.69 5.87
CA ALA A 302 6.06 -17.99 4.63
C ALA A 302 6.97 -16.83 4.19
N ALA A 303 6.52 -15.58 4.33
CA ALA A 303 7.32 -14.39 4.02
C ALA A 303 8.53 -14.22 4.95
N VAL A 304 8.37 -14.43 6.25
CA VAL A 304 9.47 -14.32 7.23
C VAL A 304 10.46 -15.48 7.09
N GLU A 305 9.98 -16.69 6.81
CA GLU A 305 10.83 -17.87 6.58
C GLU A 305 11.63 -17.74 5.28
N ALA A 306 11.10 -17.02 4.28
CA ALA A 306 11.78 -16.79 3.01
C ALA A 306 13.13 -16.09 3.16
N PHE A 307 13.32 -15.24 4.19
CA PHE A 307 14.61 -14.60 4.46
C PHE A 307 15.74 -15.60 4.76
N LYS A 308 15.41 -16.80 5.24
CA LYS A 308 16.39 -17.84 5.61
C LYS A 308 16.72 -18.81 4.47
N LEU A 309 16.00 -18.70 3.35
CA LEU A 309 16.08 -19.66 2.26
C LEU A 309 17.11 -19.27 1.20
N ILE A 310 17.90 -18.22 1.42
CA ILE A 310 18.85 -17.65 0.45
C ILE A 310 20.17 -17.35 1.15
#